data_AF-A0A9X7X001-F1
#
_entry.id   AF-A0A9X7X001-F1
#
_cell.length_a   1.000
_cell.length_b   1.000
_cell.length_c   1.000
_cell.angle_alpha   90.00
_cell.angle_beta   90.00
_cell.angle_gamma   90.00
#
_symmetry.space_group_name_H-M   'P 1'
#
loop_
_entity.id
_entity.type
_entity.pdbx_description
1 polymer ?
#
loop_
_entity_poly.entity_id
_entity_poly.type
_entity_poly.pdbx_seq_one_letter_code
_entity_poly.pdbx_strand_id
1 'polypeptide(L)'
;MRYPASEKLDIIRIVEQSHLPAKRTLDMLGIPRTTFYRWYDRYLSLGEAGLADRSSRPGRVWNRIPDAVRRQIVDLALEEPDLSPRELAVRFTDTERYFVSEASVYRLL
;
A
#
# COMPACT_ATOMS: atom_id res chain seq x y z
N MET A 1 4.78 -18.50 4.59
CA MET A 1 3.48 -18.70 3.93
C MET A 1 2.62 -17.47 4.16
N ARG A 2 1.91 -16.98 3.14
CA ARG A 2 1.05 -15.79 3.26
C ARG A 2 -0.39 -16.26 3.34
N TYR A 3 -1.00 -16.07 4.51
CA TYR A 3 -2.36 -16.51 4.78
C TYR A 3 -3.37 -15.48 4.24
N PRO A 4 -4.41 -15.89 3.48
CA PRO A 4 -5.53 -15.01 3.16
C PRO A 4 -6.32 -14.65 4.42
N ALA A 5 -7.14 -13.60 4.34
CA ALA A 5 -7.92 -13.12 5.48
C ALA A 5 -8.88 -14.18 6.04
N SER A 6 -9.49 -14.98 5.15
CA SER A 6 -10.37 -16.11 5.52
C SER A 6 -9.64 -17.15 6.35
N GLU A 7 -8.46 -17.59 5.92
CA GLU A 7 -7.69 -18.60 6.65
C GLU A 7 -7.22 -18.08 8.01
N LYS A 8 -6.82 -16.80 8.11
CA LYS A 8 -6.51 -16.17 9.40
C LYS A 8 -7.71 -16.19 10.35
N LEU A 9 -8.92 -15.96 9.83
CA LEU A 9 -10.15 -15.97 10.62
C LEU A 9 -10.48 -17.38 11.11
N ASP A 10 -10.33 -18.37 10.24
CA ASP A 10 -10.54 -19.79 10.61
C ASP A 10 -9.56 -20.22 11.71
N ILE A 11 -8.28 -19.83 11.59
CA ILE A 11 -7.27 -20.07 12.63
C ILE A 11 -7.68 -19.43 13.96
N ILE A 12 -8.18 -18.18 13.94
CA ILE A 12 -8.64 -17.50 15.16
C ILE A 12 -9.80 -18.27 15.80
N ARG A 13 -10.80 -18.67 15.00
CA ARG A 13 -11.95 -19.44 15.50
C ARG A 13 -11.53 -20.78 16.09
N ILE A 14 -10.60 -21.49 15.44
CA ILE A 14 -10.03 -22.76 15.95
C ILE A 14 -9.37 -22.54 17.31
N VAL A 15 -8.58 -21.47 17.47
CA VAL A 15 -7.91 -21.17 18.74
C VAL A 15 -8.90 -20.78 19.83
N GLU A 16 -9.93 -19.98 19.51
CA GLU A 16 -10.96 -19.56 20.48
C GLU A 16 -11.86 -20.70 20.94
N GLN A 17 -12.17 -21.65 20.05
CA GLN A 17 -13.01 -22.82 20.36
C GLN A 17 -12.21 -23.98 20.97
N SER A 18 -10.88 -23.91 20.95
CA SER A 18 -10.04 -24.98 21.48
C SER A 18 -10.13 -25.06 22.99
N HIS A 19 -10.26 -26.28 23.51
CA HIS A 19 -10.11 -26.57 24.93
C HIS A 19 -8.62 -26.63 25.34
N LEU A 20 -7.69 -26.60 24.39
CA LEU A 20 -6.26 -26.58 24.64
C LEU A 20 -5.75 -25.14 24.82
N PRO A 21 -4.66 -24.93 25.58
CA PRO A 21 -4.02 -23.63 25.63
C PRO A 21 -3.58 -23.18 24.23
N ALA A 22 -3.80 -21.91 23.89
CA ALA A 22 -3.51 -21.35 22.56
C ALA A 22 -2.11 -21.69 22.03
N LYS A 23 -1.09 -21.75 22.91
CA LYS A 23 0.26 -22.19 22.53
C LYS A 23 0.25 -23.60 21.89
N ARG A 24 -0.39 -24.59 22.54
CA ARG A 24 -0.43 -25.96 22.01
C ARG A 24 -1.18 -26.03 20.69
N THR A 25 -2.31 -25.33 20.59
CA THR A 25 -3.10 -25.28 19.35
C THR A 25 -2.30 -24.66 18.20
N LEU A 26 -1.57 -23.58 18.45
CA LEU A 26 -0.71 -22.93 17.44
C LEU A 26 0.50 -23.77 17.07
N ASP A 27 1.12 -24.47 18.03
CA ASP A 27 2.22 -25.39 17.77
C ASP A 27 1.76 -26.56 16.86
N MET A 28 0.55 -27.09 17.07
CA MET A 28 -0.06 -28.11 16.21
C MET A 28 -0.35 -27.61 14.79
N LEU A 29 -0.75 -26.34 14.66
CA LEU A 29 -0.99 -25.68 13.37
C LEU A 29 0.31 -25.21 12.67
N GLY A 30 1.46 -25.30 13.34
CA GLY A 30 2.74 -24.79 12.81
C GLY A 30 2.79 -23.27 12.69
N ILE A 31 2.00 -22.53 13.50
CA ILE A 31 1.88 -21.07 13.42
C ILE A 31 2.68 -20.43 14.55
N PRO A 32 3.65 -19.55 14.27
CA PRO A 32 4.34 -18.82 15.31
C PRO A 32 3.39 -17.94 16.13
N ARG A 33 3.51 -17.98 17.46
CA ARG A 33 2.67 -17.17 18.39
C ARG A 33 2.69 -15.68 18.06
N THR A 34 3.85 -15.14 17.70
CA THR A 34 4.01 -13.72 17.33
C THR A 34 3.20 -13.35 16.10
N THR A 35 3.11 -14.25 15.11
CA THR A 35 2.29 -14.07 13.92
C THR A 35 0.80 -14.10 14.28
N PHE A 36 0.39 -15.08 15.09
CA PHE A 36 -1.01 -15.19 15.55
C PHE A 36 -1.46 -13.95 16.32
N TYR A 37 -0.73 -13.53 17.36
CA TYR A 37 -1.16 -12.38 18.16
C TYR A 37 -1.20 -11.09 17.35
N ARG A 38 -0.29 -10.88 16.37
CA ARG A 38 -0.38 -9.73 15.46
C ARG A 38 -1.66 -9.71 14.62
N TRP A 39 -2.19 -10.87 14.25
CA TRP A 39 -3.49 -10.96 13.56
C TRP A 39 -4.64 -10.78 14.55
N TYR A 40 -4.54 -11.42 15.72
CA TYR A 40 -5.55 -11.36 16.77
C TYR A 40 -5.77 -9.93 17.26
N ASP A 41 -4.71 -9.16 17.51
CA ASP A 41 -4.80 -7.75 17.92
C ASP A 41 -5.52 -6.90 16.86
N ARG A 42 -5.25 -7.16 15.57
CA ARG A 42 -5.93 -6.48 14.47
C ARG A 42 -7.39 -6.89 14.35
N TYR A 43 -7.69 -8.16 14.57
CA TYR A 43 -9.05 -8.68 14.61
C TYR A 43 -9.85 -8.06 15.76
N LEU A 44 -9.28 -7.97 16.96
CA LEU A 44 -9.92 -7.29 18.09
C LEU A 44 -10.15 -5.79 17.82
N SER A 45 -9.23 -5.13 17.12
CA SER A 45 -9.33 -3.70 16.85
C SER A 45 -10.31 -3.34 15.72
N LEU A 46 -10.42 -4.19 14.70
CA LEU A 46 -11.04 -3.84 13.41
C LEU A 46 -11.94 -4.95 12.83
N GLY A 47 -12.20 -6.01 13.58
CA GLY A 47 -12.93 -7.19 13.13
C GLY A 47 -12.23 -7.91 11.98
N GLU A 48 -13.01 -8.64 11.19
CA GLU A 48 -12.52 -9.40 10.03
C GLU A 48 -11.78 -8.53 9.00
N ALA A 49 -12.17 -7.25 8.87
CA ALA A 49 -11.49 -6.29 8.00
C ALA A 49 -10.02 -6.04 8.41
N GLY A 50 -9.67 -6.22 9.69
CA GLY A 50 -8.31 -6.12 10.19
C GLY A 50 -7.37 -7.24 9.71
N LEU A 51 -7.93 -8.37 9.26
CA LEU A 51 -7.18 -9.54 8.78
C LEU A 51 -6.78 -9.43 7.31
N ALA A 52 -7.42 -8.52 6.57
CA ALA A 52 -7.06 -8.20 5.19
C ALA A 52 -5.62 -7.66 5.12
N ASP A 53 -4.91 -8.07 4.08
CA ASP A 53 -3.57 -7.57 3.85
C ASP A 53 -3.63 -6.09 3.47
N ARG A 54 -2.86 -5.29 4.21
CA ARG A 54 -2.72 -3.87 3.91
C ARG A 54 -1.58 -3.68 2.92
N SER A 55 -1.79 -2.75 2.01
CA SER A 55 -0.70 -2.24 1.17
C SER A 55 0.44 -1.77 2.07
N SER A 56 1.66 -2.25 1.80
CA SER A 56 2.88 -1.74 2.43
C SER A 56 3.25 -0.34 1.94
N ARG A 57 2.53 0.18 0.93
CA ARG A 57 2.81 1.50 0.38
C ARG A 57 2.41 2.55 1.42
N PRO A 58 3.32 3.49 1.76
CA PRO A 58 3.00 4.57 2.68
C PRO A 58 1.82 5.39 2.16
N GLY A 59 0.82 5.64 3.01
CA GLY A 59 -0.40 6.36 2.62
C GLY A 59 -0.14 7.81 2.18
N ARG A 60 0.91 8.44 2.74
CA ARG A 60 1.40 9.75 2.33
C ARG A 60 2.91 9.70 2.16
N VAL A 61 3.38 10.16 1.00
CA VAL A 61 4.80 10.40 0.73
C VAL A 61 4.95 11.91 0.64
N TRP A 62 5.84 12.49 1.44
CA TRP A 62 6.01 13.94 1.54
C TRP A 62 6.36 14.60 0.19
N ASN A 63 7.08 13.88 -0.67
CA ASN A 63 7.46 14.30 -2.03
C ASN A 63 6.47 13.89 -3.13
N ARG A 64 5.25 13.49 -2.79
CA ARG A 64 4.27 13.11 -3.81
C ARG A 64 3.78 14.38 -4.52
N ILE A 65 4.07 14.49 -5.82
CA ILE A 65 3.47 15.50 -6.69
C ILE A 65 1.94 15.36 -6.58
N PRO A 66 1.19 16.43 -6.21
CA PRO A 66 -0.26 16.40 -6.09
C PRO A 66 -0.95 15.91 -7.37
N ASP A 67 -2.06 15.18 -7.22
CA ASP A 67 -2.75 14.59 -8.38
C ASP A 67 -3.32 15.65 -9.35
N ALA A 68 -3.54 16.88 -8.90
CA ALA A 68 -3.87 18.01 -9.78
C ALA A 68 -2.69 18.37 -10.69
N VAL A 69 -1.50 18.53 -10.12
CA VAL A 69 -0.27 18.86 -10.85
C VAL A 69 0.12 17.72 -11.79
N ARG A 70 -0.04 16.46 -11.37
CA ARG A 70 0.18 15.29 -12.24
C ARG A 70 -0.69 15.35 -13.50
N ARG A 71 -1.96 15.71 -13.36
CA ARG A 71 -2.87 15.86 -14.51
C ARG A 71 -2.40 16.95 -15.45
N GLN A 72 -2.03 18.12 -14.92
CA GLN A 72 -1.50 19.22 -15.76
C GLN A 72 -0.25 18.80 -16.56
N ILE A 73 0.64 17.98 -15.98
CA ILE A 73 1.82 17.46 -16.70
C ILE A 73 1.42 16.53 -17.84
N VAL A 74 0.42 15.66 -17.61
CA VAL A 74 -0.10 14.75 -18.64
C VAL A 74 -0.82 15.53 -19.73
N ASP A 75 -1.62 16.53 -19.36
CA ASP A 75 -2.33 17.39 -20.30
C ASP A 75 -1.33 18.14 -21.20
N LEU A 76 -0.26 18.72 -20.62
CA LEU A 76 0.81 19.36 -21.40
C LEU A 76 1.51 18.38 -22.35
N ALA A 77 1.74 17.14 -21.92
CA ALA A 77 2.35 16.11 -22.79
C ALA A 77 1.43 15.68 -23.93
N LEU A 78 0.11 15.72 -23.73
CA LEU A 78 -0.88 15.44 -24.77
C LEU A 78 -1.01 16.62 -25.75
N GLU A 79 -0.88 17.86 -25.27
CA GLU A 79 -0.86 19.06 -26.10
C GLU A 79 0.43 19.16 -26.93
N GLU A 80 1.56 18.68 -26.39
CA GLU A 80 2.88 18.79 -27.01
C GLU A 80 3.61 17.43 -27.07
N PRO A 81 3.13 16.50 -27.91
CA PRO A 81 3.61 15.11 -27.93
C PRO A 81 5.05 14.96 -28.42
N ASP A 82 5.58 15.96 -29.14
CA ASP A 82 6.95 15.95 -29.65
C ASP A 82 7.99 16.29 -28.57
N LEU A 83 7.57 16.85 -27.43
CA LEU A 83 8.49 17.21 -26.35
C LEU A 83 8.96 15.98 -25.58
N SER A 84 10.27 15.91 -25.37
CA SER A 84 10.85 14.93 -24.46
C SER A 84 10.42 15.19 -23.00
N PRO A 85 10.48 14.19 -22.11
CA PRO A 85 10.23 14.37 -20.68
C PRO A 85 11.08 15.48 -20.03
N ARG A 86 12.27 15.73 -20.56
CA ARG A 86 13.16 16.81 -20.12
C ARG A 86 12.61 18.17 -20.52
N GLU A 87 12.20 18.32 -21.78
CA GLU A 87 11.64 19.57 -22.29
C GLU A 87 10.30 19.88 -21.62
N LEU A 88 9.46 18.87 -21.41
CA LEU A 88 8.22 18.99 -20.64
C LEU A 88 8.49 19.47 -19.20
N ALA A 89 9.50 18.91 -18.52
CA ALA A 89 9.83 19.32 -17.15
C ALA A 89 10.28 20.78 -17.07
N VAL A 90 11.12 21.22 -18.02
CA VAL A 90 11.58 22.61 -18.11
C VAL A 90 10.40 23.53 -18.40
N ARG A 91 9.62 23.21 -19.43
CA ARG A 91 8.48 24.03 -19.84
C ARG A 91 7.45 24.17 -18.73
N PHE A 92 7.08 23.06 -18.09
CA PHE A 92 6.15 23.05 -16.96
C PHE A 92 6.66 23.91 -15.79
N THR A 93 7.95 23.81 -15.48
CA THR A 93 8.56 24.60 -14.40
C THR A 93 8.52 26.10 -14.72
N ASP A 94 8.76 26.48 -15.97
CA ASP A 94 8.77 27.88 -16.41
C ASP A 94 7.35 28.48 -16.51
N THR A 95 6.37 27.71 -17.00
CA THR A 95 4.99 28.20 -17.19
C THR A 95 4.17 28.16 -15.91
N GLU A 96 4.19 27.04 -15.18
CA GLU A 96 3.36 26.82 -13.98
C GLU A 96 4.05 27.28 -12.69
N ARG A 97 5.34 27.68 -12.76
CA ARG A 97 6.18 28.00 -11.59
C ARG A 97 6.20 26.91 -10.53
N TYR A 98 6.00 25.66 -10.96
CA TYR A 98 6.02 24.48 -10.11
C TYR A 98 7.14 23.54 -10.57
N PHE A 99 8.13 23.33 -9.72
CA PHE A 99 9.27 22.48 -10.06
C PHE A 99 8.85 21.00 -10.17
N VAL A 100 9.16 20.40 -11.31
CA VAL A 100 9.16 18.95 -11.50
C VAL A 100 10.45 18.49 -12.15
N SER A 101 11.00 17.37 -11.67
CA SER A 101 12.20 16.79 -12.29
C SER A 101 11.84 16.01 -13.56
N GLU A 102 12.76 15.99 -14.52
CA GLU A 102 12.70 15.12 -15.72
C GLU A 102 12.32 13.68 -15.36
N ALA A 103 12.98 13.10 -14.34
CA ALA A 103 12.69 11.74 -13.89
C ALA A 103 11.28 11.56 -13.31
N SER A 104 10.65 12.63 -12.80
CA SER A 104 9.26 12.57 -12.33
C SER A 104 8.28 12.64 -13.50
N VAL A 105 8.55 13.47 -14.50
CA VAL A 105 7.78 13.53 -15.75
C VAL A 105 7.87 12.19 -16.48
N TYR A 106 9.07 11.62 -16.64
CA TYR A 106 9.28 10.29 -17.25
C TYR A 106 8.50 9.17 -16.54
N ARG A 107 8.28 9.27 -15.22
CA ARG A 107 7.50 8.27 -14.46
C ARG A 107 5.98 8.47 -14.57
N LEU A 108 5.52 9.61 -15.06
CA LEU A 108 4.11 9.95 -15.22
C LEU A 108 3.58 9.60 -16.62
N LEU A 109 4.46 9.66 -17.63
CA LEU A 109 4.20 9.26 -19.02
C LEU A 109 4.45 7.77 -19.22
#